data_AF-A0A392NSZ4-F1
#
_entry.id   AF-A0A392NSZ4-F1
#
_cell.length_a   1.000
_cell.length_b   1.000
_cell.length_c   1.000
_cell.angle_alpha   90.00
_cell.angle_beta   90.00
_cell.angle_gamma   90.00
#
_symmetry.space_group_name_H-M   'P 1'
#
loop_
_entity.id
_entity.type
_entity.pdbx_description
1 polymer ?
#
loop_
_entity_poly.entity_id
_entity_poly.type
_entity_poly.pdbx_seq_one_letter_code
_entity_poly.pdbx_strand_id
1 'polypeptide(L)'
;MKTLSWNCRGLGSPRAVQALLRLTRLENPQLVFLMETRLKVDEMERIRSRCGFSSCLSVACSGSGRDRAGGLSLLWQDQVGHKWLCIGDLNDTLQADDKKGGLLRSQSQLGIGRQTVVACGLNDMGFEGYPFTWTNGRQGSENVQCRLDRALGTEDFLNRFSPWK
;
A
#
# COMPACT_ATOMS: atom_id res chain seq x y z
N MET A 1 -0.29 14.91 -12.02
CA MET A 1 -1.07 14.15 -11.05
C MET A 1 -0.44 14.31 -9.68
N LYS A 2 -1.25 14.48 -8.63
CA LYS A 2 -0.78 14.43 -7.24
C LYS A 2 -1.26 13.15 -6.57
N THR A 3 -0.35 12.47 -5.90
CA THR A 3 -0.62 11.23 -5.16
C THR A 3 -0.27 11.43 -3.69
N LEU A 4 -1.09 10.93 -2.78
CA LEU A 4 -0.79 10.87 -1.34
C LEU A 4 -0.59 9.42 -0.95
N SER A 5 0.52 9.11 -0.28
CA SER A 5 0.70 7.80 0.35
C SER A 5 0.93 7.98 1.84
N TRP A 6 0.18 7.25 2.67
CA TRP A 6 0.24 7.42 4.11
C TRP A 6 0.06 6.11 4.88
N ASN A 7 1.08 5.76 5.68
CA ASN A 7 0.97 4.69 6.66
C ASN A 7 0.33 5.26 7.93
N CYS A 8 -0.98 5.03 8.08
CA CYS A 8 -1.82 5.65 9.10
C CYS A 8 -1.56 5.07 10.50
N ARG A 9 -1.17 3.79 10.59
CA ARG A 9 -1.09 3.02 11.85
C ARG A 9 -2.36 3.11 12.71
N GLY A 10 -3.52 3.15 12.05
CA GLY A 10 -4.85 3.29 12.65
C GLY A 10 -5.55 4.57 12.21
N LEU A 11 -6.51 4.43 11.31
CA LEU A 11 -7.31 5.53 10.76
C LEU A 11 -8.65 5.72 11.50
N GLY A 12 -9.01 4.85 12.44
CA GLY A 12 -10.31 4.90 13.12
C GLY A 12 -10.50 6.05 14.12
N SER A 13 -9.44 6.77 14.49
CA SER A 13 -9.55 7.89 15.45
C SER A 13 -10.07 9.16 14.75
N PRO A 14 -10.93 9.98 15.42
CA PRO A 14 -11.40 11.24 14.85
C PRO A 14 -10.28 12.18 14.40
N ARG A 15 -9.15 12.18 15.14
CA ARG A 15 -7.97 12.98 14.81
C ARG A 15 -7.31 12.52 13.51
N ALA A 16 -7.11 11.21 13.33
CA ALA A 16 -6.51 10.66 12.12
C ALA A 16 -7.41 10.93 10.89
N VAL A 17 -8.73 10.75 11.04
CA VAL A 17 -9.67 11.08 9.97
C VAL A 17 -9.66 12.56 9.64
N GLN A 18 -9.64 13.46 10.64
CA GLN A 18 -9.54 14.89 10.39
C GLN A 18 -8.23 15.28 9.70
N ALA A 19 -7.11 14.65 10.06
CA ALA A 19 -5.83 14.85 9.38
C ALA A 19 -5.94 14.44 7.90
N LEU A 20 -6.52 13.28 7.60
CA LEU A 20 -6.74 12.85 6.22
C LEU A 20 -7.64 13.82 5.44
N LEU A 21 -8.75 14.25 6.03
CA LEU A 21 -9.67 15.21 5.43
C LEU A 21 -8.99 16.55 5.16
N ARG A 22 -8.13 17.01 6.06
CA ARG A 22 -7.35 18.22 5.88
C ARG A 22 -6.34 18.06 4.75
N LEU A 23 -5.56 16.97 4.73
CA LEU A 23 -4.57 16.71 3.67
C LEU A 23 -5.22 16.58 2.30
N THR A 24 -6.32 15.84 2.21
CA THR A 24 -7.07 15.67 0.95
C THR A 24 -7.63 17.00 0.44
N ARG A 25 -8.14 17.86 1.33
CA ARG A 25 -8.61 19.21 0.94
C ARG A 25 -7.48 20.16 0.55
N LEU A 26 -6.37 20.16 1.28
CA LEU A 26 -5.25 21.08 1.04
C LEU A 26 -4.47 20.70 -0.21
N GLU A 27 -4.16 19.42 -0.38
CA GLU A 27 -3.31 18.97 -1.47
C GLU A 27 -4.08 18.65 -2.74
N ASN A 28 -5.37 18.34 -2.61
CA ASN A 28 -6.24 17.87 -3.69
C ASN A 28 -5.62 16.70 -4.48
N PRO A 29 -5.24 15.59 -3.83
CA PRO A 29 -4.65 14.45 -4.52
C PRO A 29 -5.71 13.72 -5.36
N GLN A 30 -5.31 13.22 -6.52
CA GLN A 30 -6.18 12.43 -7.39
C GLN A 30 -6.24 10.95 -6.98
N LEU A 31 -5.21 10.51 -6.26
CA LEU A 31 -5.06 9.15 -5.76
C LEU A 31 -4.46 9.17 -4.36
N VAL A 32 -5.01 8.35 -3.47
CA VAL A 32 -4.56 8.21 -2.08
C VAL A 32 -4.37 6.73 -1.77
N PHE A 33 -3.17 6.38 -1.30
CA PHE A 33 -2.87 5.06 -0.77
C PHE A 33 -2.71 5.13 0.74
N LEU A 34 -3.51 4.34 1.46
CA LEU A 34 -3.54 4.27 2.92
C LEU A 34 -3.11 2.89 3.38
N MET A 35 -2.15 2.85 4.29
CA MET A 35 -1.59 1.62 4.84
C MET A 35 -1.82 1.55 6.34
N GLU A 36 -1.91 0.33 6.89
CA GLU A 36 -2.22 0.08 8.30
C GLU A 36 -3.47 0.85 8.76
N THR A 37 -4.55 0.80 7.96
CA THR A 37 -5.79 1.54 8.29
C THR A 37 -6.43 1.02 9.57
N ARG A 38 -6.28 -0.29 9.85
CA ARG A 38 -6.97 -1.02 10.93
C ARG A 38 -8.49 -0.91 10.87
N LEU A 39 -9.03 -0.72 9.66
CA LEU A 39 -10.46 -0.59 9.39
C LEU A 39 -10.97 -1.75 8.54
N LYS A 40 -12.25 -2.08 8.72
CA LYS A 40 -13.02 -2.96 7.85
C LYS A 40 -13.44 -2.21 6.57
N VAL A 41 -13.89 -2.95 5.55
CA VAL A 41 -14.23 -2.37 4.24
C VAL A 41 -15.34 -1.32 4.35
N ASP A 42 -16.38 -1.59 5.13
CA ASP A 42 -17.51 -0.68 5.34
C ASP A 42 -17.09 0.63 6.04
N GLU A 43 -16.17 0.53 7.01
CA GLU A 43 -15.57 1.70 7.66
C GLU A 43 -14.75 2.53 6.66
N MET A 44 -13.97 1.87 5.79
CA MET A 44 -13.20 2.57 4.75
C MET A 44 -14.09 3.25 3.70
N GLU A 45 -15.20 2.63 3.32
CA GLU A 45 -16.15 3.23 2.35
C GLU A 45 -16.77 4.54 2.89
N ARG A 46 -17.02 4.59 4.21
CA ARG A 46 -17.44 5.83 4.88
C ARG A 46 -16.34 6.89 4.83
N ILE A 47 -15.08 6.52 5.01
CA ILE A 47 -13.94 7.44 4.89
C ILE A 47 -13.79 7.95 3.46
N ARG A 48 -13.87 7.07 2.45
CA ARG A 48 -13.86 7.45 1.02
C ARG A 48 -14.91 8.51 0.73
N SER A 49 -16.14 8.25 1.16
CA SER A 49 -17.27 9.17 0.98
C SER A 49 -17.02 10.54 1.60
N ARG A 50 -16.43 10.59 2.80
CA ARG A 50 -16.10 11.86 3.47
C ARG A 50 -14.95 12.61 2.82
N CYS A 51 -13.98 11.88 2.25
CA CYS A 51 -12.87 12.46 1.50
C CYS A 51 -13.27 12.89 0.07
N GLY A 52 -14.43 12.46 -0.43
CA GLY A 52 -14.96 12.86 -1.74
C GLY A 52 -14.28 12.17 -2.92
N PHE A 53 -13.70 10.99 -2.74
CA PHE A 53 -13.14 10.18 -3.84
C PHE A 53 -14.23 9.36 -4.52
N SER A 54 -14.28 9.31 -5.86
CA SER A 54 -15.26 8.49 -6.59
C SER A 54 -15.21 7.00 -6.24
N SER A 55 -14.02 6.42 -6.13
CA SER A 55 -13.84 4.97 -6.02
C SER A 55 -12.85 4.58 -4.92
N CYS A 56 -12.97 3.36 -4.41
CA CYS A 56 -11.98 2.76 -3.52
C CYS A 56 -11.79 1.25 -3.75
N LEU A 57 -10.60 0.76 -3.41
CA LEU A 57 -10.25 -0.66 -3.32
C LEU A 57 -9.63 -0.86 -1.94
N SER A 58 -10.28 -1.64 -1.09
CA SER A 58 -9.84 -1.86 0.29
C SER A 58 -9.65 -3.34 0.61
N VAL A 59 -8.56 -3.61 1.32
CA VAL A 59 -8.32 -4.88 2.01
C VAL A 59 -8.64 -4.66 3.48
N ALA A 60 -9.61 -5.41 4.02
CA ALA A 60 -10.01 -5.28 5.42
C ALA A 60 -8.86 -5.61 6.38
N CYS A 61 -8.84 -4.93 7.52
CA CYS A 61 -8.03 -5.35 8.65
C CYS A 61 -8.48 -6.72 9.19
N SER A 62 -7.53 -7.47 9.74
CA SER A 62 -7.82 -8.69 10.51
C SER A 62 -8.06 -8.35 11.99
N GLY A 63 -8.70 -9.26 12.73
CA GLY A 63 -8.97 -9.08 14.16
C GLY A 63 -10.17 -8.17 14.48
N SER A 64 -10.35 -7.90 15.78
CA SER A 64 -11.46 -7.14 16.37
C SER A 64 -10.98 -6.27 17.53
N GLY A 65 -11.69 -5.17 17.81
CA GLY A 65 -11.38 -4.28 18.93
C GLY A 65 -9.94 -3.73 18.86
N ARG A 66 -9.15 -3.97 19.92
CA ARG A 66 -7.76 -3.53 20.03
C ARG A 66 -6.78 -4.37 19.21
N ASP A 67 -7.18 -5.57 18.80
CA ASP A 67 -6.33 -6.52 18.07
C ASP A 67 -6.40 -6.32 16.55
N ARG A 68 -7.04 -5.23 16.10
CA ARG A 68 -7.12 -4.91 14.67
C ARG A 68 -5.74 -4.60 14.11
N ALA A 69 -5.36 -5.29 13.04
CA ALA A 69 -4.06 -5.14 12.39
C ALA A 69 -4.17 -5.17 10.86
N GLY A 70 -3.23 -4.50 10.19
CA GLY A 70 -3.20 -4.37 8.75
C GLY A 70 -4.32 -3.48 8.21
N GLY A 71 -4.76 -3.79 7.01
CA GLY A 71 -5.73 -3.01 6.26
C GLY A 71 -5.04 -2.03 5.31
N LEU A 72 -5.40 -2.13 4.04
CA LEU A 72 -4.88 -1.30 2.95
C LEU A 72 -6.07 -0.69 2.23
N SER A 73 -5.91 0.53 1.74
CA SER A 73 -6.92 1.12 0.87
C SER A 73 -6.31 2.03 -0.17
N LEU A 74 -6.74 1.85 -1.41
CA LEU A 74 -6.52 2.77 -2.50
C LEU A 74 -7.81 3.55 -2.74
N LEU A 75 -7.73 4.87 -2.83
CA LEU A 75 -8.85 5.76 -3.13
C LEU A 75 -8.49 6.62 -4.33
N TRP A 76 -9.44 6.82 -5.25
CA TRP A 76 -9.17 7.56 -6.48
C TRP A 76 -10.41 8.24 -7.06
N GLN A 77 -10.18 9.26 -7.88
CA GLN A 77 -11.22 9.93 -8.66
C GLN A 77 -11.41 9.23 -10.01
N ASP A 78 -12.58 9.32 -10.65
CA ASP A 78 -12.81 8.64 -11.95
C ASP A 78 -11.85 9.08 -13.06
N GLN A 79 -11.23 10.26 -12.92
CA GLN A 79 -10.26 10.84 -13.85
C GLN A 79 -8.82 10.78 -13.30
N VAL A 80 -8.39 9.64 -12.78
CA VAL A 80 -6.95 9.41 -12.55
C VAL A 80 -6.29 9.19 -13.90
N GLY A 81 -5.47 10.15 -14.34
CA GLY A 81 -4.71 10.00 -15.59
C GLY A 81 -3.88 8.72 -15.60
N HIS A 82 -3.52 8.23 -16.79
CA HIS A 82 -2.81 6.95 -16.94
C HIS A 82 -1.39 6.89 -16.34
N LYS A 83 -0.91 7.99 -15.73
CA LYS A 83 0.46 8.19 -15.23
C LYS A 83 0.47 8.38 -13.73
N TRP A 84 0.50 7.29 -12.99
CA TRP A 84 0.53 7.31 -11.52
C TRP A 84 1.51 6.32 -10.92
N LEU A 85 1.85 6.62 -9.67
CA LEU A 85 2.84 5.94 -8.85
C LEU A 85 2.23 5.68 -7.46
N CYS A 86 2.47 4.49 -6.92
CA CYS A 86 2.16 4.09 -5.56
C CYS A 86 3.46 3.78 -4.83
N ILE A 87 3.77 4.47 -3.74
CA ILE A 87 4.97 4.22 -2.94
C ILE A 87 4.54 3.92 -1.51
N GLY A 88 5.11 2.89 -0.88
CA GLY A 88 4.98 2.66 0.55
C GLY A 88 5.01 1.20 0.94
N ASP A 89 4.78 0.96 2.22
CA ASP A 89 4.69 -0.35 2.87
C ASP A 89 3.40 -1.09 2.49
N LEU A 90 3.50 -2.05 1.57
CA LEU A 90 2.37 -2.89 1.19
C LEU A 90 1.97 -3.89 2.27
N ASN A 91 2.82 -4.10 3.28
CA ASN A 91 2.69 -5.16 4.27
C ASN A 91 2.43 -6.57 3.67
N ASP A 92 2.84 -6.78 2.42
CA ASP A 92 2.72 -8.03 1.68
C ASP A 92 3.95 -8.23 0.78
N THR A 93 4.32 -9.50 0.59
CA THR A 93 5.40 -9.90 -0.31
C THR A 93 4.80 -10.20 -1.68
N LEU A 94 5.31 -9.58 -2.75
CA LEU A 94 4.77 -9.75 -4.09
C LEU A 94 5.32 -10.99 -4.79
N GLN A 95 6.54 -11.40 -4.44
CA GLN A 95 7.25 -12.55 -4.98
C GLN A 95 7.90 -13.37 -3.85
N ALA A 96 8.29 -14.61 -4.15
CA ALA A 96 8.95 -15.47 -3.17
C ALA A 96 10.29 -14.88 -2.70
N ASP A 97 11.03 -14.26 -3.61
CA ASP A 97 12.34 -13.65 -3.36
C ASP A 97 12.27 -12.37 -2.51
N ASP A 98 11.06 -11.81 -2.32
CA ASP A 98 10.84 -10.71 -1.38
C ASP A 98 10.94 -11.16 0.08
N LYS A 99 11.26 -12.43 0.37
CA LYS A 99 11.43 -12.97 1.71
C LYS A 99 12.71 -13.80 1.81
N LYS A 100 13.47 -13.56 2.88
CA LYS A 100 14.62 -14.37 3.30
C LYS A 100 14.37 -14.98 4.67
N GLY A 101 14.66 -16.27 4.82
CA GLY A 101 14.50 -17.01 6.07
C GLY A 101 13.06 -17.40 6.41
N GLY A 102 12.90 -18.23 7.44
CA GLY A 102 11.62 -18.77 7.86
C GLY A 102 10.99 -19.71 6.82
N LEU A 103 9.70 -20.04 7.00
CA LEU A 103 8.98 -20.91 6.07
C LEU A 103 8.79 -20.23 4.71
N LEU A 104 9.10 -20.97 3.64
CA LEU A 104 8.78 -20.57 2.27
C LEU A 104 7.27 -20.33 2.16
N ARG A 105 6.89 -19.16 1.64
CA ARG A 105 5.50 -18.92 1.25
C ARG A 105 5.29 -19.52 -0.14
N SER A 106 4.28 -20.37 -0.28
CA SER A 106 3.91 -20.87 -1.61
C SER A 106 3.38 -19.72 -2.47
N GLN A 107 3.51 -19.82 -3.81
CA GLN A 107 2.97 -18.83 -4.74
C GLN A 107 1.44 -18.66 -4.60
N SER A 108 0.72 -19.73 -4.23
CA SER A 108 -0.70 -19.71 -3.89
C SER A 108 -1.04 -18.94 -2.62
N GLN A 109 -0.05 -18.64 -1.77
CA GLN A 109 -0.18 -17.82 -0.57
C GLN A 109 0.34 -16.38 -0.79
N LEU A 110 0.84 -16.05 -1.99
CA LEU A 110 1.11 -14.65 -2.34
C LEU A 110 -0.22 -13.91 -2.42
N GLY A 111 -0.35 -12.90 -1.59
CA GLY A 111 -1.62 -12.39 -1.13
C GLY A 111 -2.28 -11.37 -2.04
N ILE A 112 -3.16 -10.60 -1.41
CA ILE A 112 -3.97 -9.55 -2.01
C ILE A 112 -3.10 -8.44 -2.58
N GLY A 113 -1.88 -8.24 -2.05
CA GLY A 113 -0.93 -7.27 -2.58
C GLY A 113 -0.63 -7.51 -4.06
N ARG A 114 -0.25 -8.73 -4.45
CA ARG A 114 0.08 -9.06 -5.85
C ARG A 114 -1.13 -8.90 -6.77
N GLN A 115 -2.30 -9.37 -6.35
CA GLN A 115 -3.53 -9.23 -7.13
C GLN A 115 -3.89 -7.75 -7.32
N THR A 116 -3.69 -6.93 -6.30
CA THR A 116 -3.92 -5.47 -6.36
C THR A 116 -2.96 -4.81 -7.34
N VAL A 117 -1.67 -5.16 -7.31
CA VAL A 117 -0.66 -4.63 -8.26
C VAL A 117 -1.06 -4.95 -9.70
N VAL A 118 -1.45 -6.20 -9.97
CA VAL A 118 -1.89 -6.64 -11.31
C VAL A 118 -3.17 -5.94 -11.74
N ALA A 119 -4.20 -5.90 -10.88
CA ALA A 119 -5.48 -5.27 -11.18
C ALA A 119 -5.35 -3.76 -11.46
N CYS A 120 -4.38 -3.10 -10.82
CA CYS A 120 -4.09 -1.69 -11.00
C CYS A 120 -3.13 -1.38 -12.16
N GLY A 121 -2.65 -2.40 -12.90
CA GLY A 121 -1.70 -2.20 -14.01
C GLY A 121 -0.36 -1.59 -13.56
N LEU A 122 0.07 -1.93 -12.34
CA LEU A 122 1.28 -1.39 -11.74
C LEU A 122 2.48 -2.30 -11.96
N ASN A 123 3.64 -1.70 -12.16
CA ASN A 123 4.92 -2.35 -12.32
C ASN A 123 5.87 -1.92 -11.19
N ASP A 124 6.61 -2.88 -10.66
CA ASP A 124 7.63 -2.61 -9.65
C ASP A 124 8.79 -1.82 -10.27
N MET A 125 9.14 -0.69 -9.69
CA MET A 125 10.26 0.14 -10.15
C MET A 125 11.63 -0.46 -9.82
N GLY A 126 11.67 -1.54 -9.02
CA GLY A 126 12.90 -2.11 -8.52
C GLY A 126 13.42 -1.37 -7.30
N PHE A 127 14.72 -1.51 -7.06
CA PHE A 127 15.46 -0.93 -5.94
C PHE A 127 16.95 -0.98 -6.25
N GLU A 128 17.73 -0.17 -5.53
CA GLU A 128 19.19 -0.21 -5.56
C GLU A 128 19.71 -0.54 -4.15
N GLY A 129 20.74 -1.37 -4.05
CA GLY A 129 21.33 -1.78 -2.77
C GLY A 129 20.59 -2.94 -2.09
N TYR A 130 20.39 -2.85 -0.77
CA TYR A 130 19.86 -3.96 0.01
C TYR A 130 18.35 -4.13 -0.17
N PRO A 131 17.85 -5.33 -0.57
CA PRO A 131 16.45 -5.52 -0.95
C PRO A 131 15.44 -5.44 0.18
N PHE A 132 15.80 -5.84 1.41
CA PHE A 132 14.79 -6.04 2.46
C PHE A 132 14.57 -4.78 3.29
N THR A 133 13.31 -4.47 3.57
CA THR A 133 12.91 -3.25 4.31
C THR A 133 12.35 -3.55 5.70
N TRP A 134 12.13 -4.83 6.01
CA TRP A 134 11.70 -5.30 7.32
C TRP A 134 12.52 -6.51 7.78
N THR A 135 12.78 -6.58 9.09
CA THR A 135 13.45 -7.72 9.76
C THR A 135 12.75 -8.03 11.07
N ASN A 136 12.70 -9.31 11.43
CA ASN A 136 12.22 -9.75 12.75
C ASN A 136 13.25 -9.51 13.86
N GLY A 137 14.47 -9.02 13.54
CA GLY A 137 15.53 -8.69 14.50
C GLY A 137 16.22 -9.89 15.15
N ARG A 138 15.85 -11.13 14.80
CA ARG A 138 16.50 -12.34 15.31
C ARG A 138 17.82 -12.60 14.58
N GLN A 139 18.67 -13.43 15.16
CA GLN A 139 19.98 -13.77 14.60
C GLN A 139 19.99 -15.17 13.96
N GLY A 140 21.00 -15.42 13.12
CA GLY A 140 21.24 -16.72 12.52
C GLY A 140 20.09 -17.24 11.67
N SER A 141 19.78 -18.52 11.83
CA SER A 141 18.74 -19.25 11.07
C SER A 141 17.31 -18.81 11.41
N GLU A 142 17.11 -18.13 12.54
CA GLU A 142 15.82 -17.54 12.93
C GLU A 142 15.58 -16.15 12.34
N ASN A 143 16.59 -15.54 11.71
CA ASN A 143 16.44 -14.25 11.08
C ASN A 143 15.50 -14.35 9.87
N VAL A 144 14.46 -13.53 9.89
CA VAL A 144 13.52 -13.41 8.77
C VAL A 144 13.51 -11.96 8.32
N GLN A 145 13.63 -11.76 7.01
CA GLN A 145 13.60 -10.44 6.38
C GLN A 145 12.62 -10.43 5.23
N CYS A 146 11.94 -9.31 5.03
CA CYS A 146 10.95 -9.13 3.99
C CYS A 146 11.15 -7.78 3.31
N ARG A 147 10.91 -7.73 2.00
CA ARG A 147 10.75 -6.48 1.26
C ARG A 147 9.27 -6.13 1.33
N LEU A 148 8.90 -5.09 2.08
CA LEU A 148 7.50 -4.69 2.26
C LEU A 148 7.20 -3.32 1.64
N ASP A 149 8.18 -2.42 1.66
CA ASP A 149 8.08 -1.13 0.97
C ASP A 149 8.30 -1.30 -0.53
N ARG A 150 7.50 -0.61 -1.35
CA ARG A 150 7.62 -0.61 -2.82
C ARG A 150 7.46 0.79 -3.39
N ALA A 151 8.02 0.98 -4.58
CA ALA A 151 7.57 1.99 -5.53
C ALA A 151 7.02 1.26 -6.76
N LEU A 152 5.74 1.50 -7.07
CA LEU A 152 4.98 0.80 -8.10
C LEU A 152 4.38 1.82 -9.07
N GLY A 153 4.81 1.81 -10.32
CA GLY A 153 4.39 2.76 -11.33
C GLY A 153 3.59 2.11 -12.45
N THR A 154 2.62 2.83 -12.99
CA THR A 154 2.04 2.50 -14.31
C THR A 154 3.12 2.54 -15.40
N GLU A 155 2.94 1.76 -16.46
CA GLU A 155 3.88 1.74 -17.60
C GLU A 155 4.12 3.15 -18.17
N ASP A 156 3.06 3.94 -18.35
CA ASP A 156 3.16 5.33 -18.81
C ASP A 156 3.95 6.23 -17.85
N PHE A 157 3.92 5.96 -16.54
CA PHE A 157 4.76 6.67 -15.57
C PHE A 157 6.23 6.29 -15.75
N LEU A 158 6.54 5.00 -15.88
CA LEU A 158 7.91 4.52 -16.07
C LEU A 158 8.53 5.04 -17.37
N ASN A 159 7.78 4.98 -18.47
CA ASN A 159 8.23 5.43 -19.79
C ASN A 159 8.58 6.93 -19.81
N ARG A 160 7.98 7.74 -18.94
CA ARG A 160 8.32 9.17 -18.84
C ARG A 160 9.72 9.40 -18.28
N PHE A 161 10.21 8.52 -17.42
CA PHE A 161 11.48 8.71 -16.71
C PHE A 161 12.56 7.72 -17.15
N SER A 162 12.28 6.87 -18.14
CA SER A 162 13.28 5.94 -18.72
C SER A 162 14.33 6.65 -19.59
N PRO A 163 15.57 6.14 -19.63
CA PRO A 163 16.00 4.85 -19.10
C PRO A 163 16.66 5.01 -17.73
N TRP A 164 15.96 4.67 -16.66
CA TRP A 164 16.65 4.26 -15.45
C TRP A 164 17.37 2.96 -15.80
N LYS A 165 18.70 3.03 -15.90
CA LYS A 165 19.61 1.89 -16.13
C LYS A 165 19.97 1.25 -14.81
#